data_AF-A0A9D1PF94-F1
#
_entry.id   AF-A0A9D1PF94-F1
#
_cell.length_a   1.000
_cell.length_b   1.000
_cell.length_c   1.000
_cell.angle_alpha   90.00
_cell.angle_beta   90.00
_cell.angle_gamma   90.00
#
_symmetry.space_group_name_H-M   'P 1'
#
loop_
_entity.id
_entity.type
_entity.pdbx_description
1 polymer ?
#
loop_
_entity_poly.entity_id
_entity_poly.type
_entity_poly.pdbx_seq_one_letter_code
_entity_poly.pdbx_strand_id
1 'polypeptide(L)'
;MTILNLIMILVSFALLLLMVSFLHGILSGNKPAMMTGKATWLCLLILLILSLFRKRMGTAVWLKLHRIFSVLLCLLIAAHVLHAVLL
;
A
#
# COMPACT_ATOMS: atom_id res chain seq x y z
N MET A 1 17.87 -18.87 -7.09
CA MET A 1 16.50 -18.36 -6.89
C MET A 1 16.03 -17.70 -8.19
N THR A 2 14.89 -18.11 -8.75
CA THR A 2 14.40 -17.60 -10.04
C THR A 2 13.59 -16.31 -9.85
N ILE A 3 13.47 -15.48 -10.90
CA ILE A 3 12.69 -14.22 -10.92
C ILE A 3 11.24 -14.43 -10.46
N LEU A 4 10.65 -15.61 -10.73
CA LEU A 4 9.31 -15.98 -10.29
C LEU A 4 9.18 -16.07 -8.76
N ASN A 5 10.19 -16.64 -8.08
CA ASN A 5 10.22 -16.71 -6.61
C ASN A 5 10.30 -15.30 -6.00
N LEU A 6 11.07 -14.39 -6.61
CA LEU A 6 11.17 -13.01 -6.13
C LEU A 6 9.82 -12.29 -6.21
N ILE A 7 9.09 -12.43 -7.32
CA ILE A 7 7.77 -11.81 -7.49
C ILE A 7 6.76 -12.39 -6.49
N MET A 8 6.77 -13.70 -6.28
CA MET A 8 5.90 -14.37 -5.31
C MET A 8 6.17 -13.86 -3.88
N ILE A 9 7.44 -13.70 -3.52
CA ILE A 9 7.84 -13.13 -2.22
C ILE A 9 7.32 -11.69 -2.07
N LEU A 10 7.49 -10.83 -3.08
CA LEU A 10 7.03 -9.44 -3.03
C LEU A 10 5.50 -9.32 -2.86
N VAL A 11 4.73 -10.20 -3.49
CA VAL A 11 3.27 -10.25 -3.33
C VAL A 11 2.89 -10.70 -1.91
N SER A 12 3.56 -11.72 -1.38
CA SER A 12 3.35 -12.19 0.01
C SER A 12 3.68 -11.11 1.03
N PHE A 13 4.77 -10.35 0.84
CA PHE A 13 5.11 -9.21 1.68
C PHE A 13 4.07 -8.10 1.62
N ALA A 14 3.54 -7.79 0.43
CA ALA A 14 2.49 -6.79 0.28
C ALA A 14 1.19 -7.19 1.00
N LEU A 15 0.82 -8.48 0.97
CA LEU A 15 -0.30 -9.02 1.74
C LEU A 15 -0.07 -8.93 3.25
N LEU A 16 1.13 -9.30 3.73
CA LEU A 16 1.51 -9.16 5.13
C LEU A 16 1.46 -7.70 5.59
N LEU A 17 2.00 -6.78 4.79
CA LEU A 17 1.93 -5.34 5.05
C LEU A 17 0.49 -4.85 5.16
N LEU A 18 -0.40 -5.30 4.28
CA LEU A 18 -1.82 -4.95 4.32
C LEU A 18 -2.49 -5.44 5.62
N MET A 19 -2.19 -6.67 6.06
CA MET A 19 -2.75 -7.23 7.31
C MET A 19 -2.20 -6.52 8.54
N VAL A 20 -0.88 -6.31 8.62
CA VAL A 20 -0.23 -5.65 9.76
C VAL A 20 -0.68 -4.19 9.87
N SER A 21 -0.75 -3.46 8.76
CA SER A 21 -1.23 -2.07 8.76
C SER A 21 -2.71 -1.96 9.13
N PHE A 22 -3.54 -2.94 8.75
CA PHE A 22 -4.93 -3.01 9.20
C PHE A 22 -5.02 -3.23 10.71
N LEU A 23 -4.27 -4.20 11.24
CA LEU A 23 -4.23 -4.50 12.66
C LEU A 23 -3.70 -3.31 13.47
N HIS A 24 -2.66 -2.64 12.96
CA HIS A 24 -2.14 -1.39 13.52
C HIS A 24 -3.22 -0.32 13.60
N GLY A 25 -4.03 -0.16 12.55
CA GLY A 25 -5.16 0.77 12.53
C GLY A 25 -6.22 0.46 13.59
N ILE A 26 -6.55 -0.81 13.81
CA ILE A 26 -7.49 -1.23 14.88
C ILE A 26 -6.90 -0.93 16.26
N LEU A 27 -5.63 -1.26 16.49
CA LEU A 27 -4.94 -1.04 17.77
C LEU A 27 -4.72 0.45 18.08
N SER A 28 -4.58 1.30 17.07
CA SER A 28 -4.34 2.73 17.22
C SER A 28 -5.53 3.49 17.82
N GLY A 29 -6.75 2.94 17.76
CA GLY A 29 -7.95 3.61 18.25
C GLY A 29 -8.19 4.98 17.60
N ASN A 30 -8.87 5.89 18.31
CA ASN A 30 -9.41 7.15 17.77
C ASN A 30 -8.42 8.34 17.77
N LYS A 31 -7.14 8.08 17.50
CA LYS A 31 -6.12 9.15 17.41
C LYS A 31 -6.37 10.06 16.20
N PRO A 32 -5.98 11.35 16.24
CA PRO A 32 -6.20 12.28 15.13
C PRO A 32 -5.52 11.83 13.83
N ALA A 33 -4.41 11.08 13.92
CA ALA A 33 -3.73 10.48 12.77
C ALA A 33 -4.47 9.28 12.12
N MET A 34 -5.63 8.85 12.65
CA MET A 34 -6.34 7.67 12.13
C MET A 34 -6.91 7.91 10.74
N MET A 35 -7.34 9.12 10.41
CA MET A 35 -7.92 9.44 9.10
C MET A 35 -6.90 9.29 7.97
N THR A 36 -5.67 9.77 8.19
CA THR A 36 -4.55 9.62 7.24
C THR A 36 -4.09 8.16 7.14
N GLY A 37 -4.14 7.41 8.24
CA GLY A 37 -3.85 5.97 8.25
C GLY A 37 -4.84 5.15 7.41
N LYS A 38 -6.14 5.43 7.53
CA LYS A 38 -7.18 4.77 6.70
C LYS A 38 -7.02 5.06 5.21
N ALA A 39 -6.70 6.32 4.85
CA ALA A 39 -6.44 6.70 3.47
C ALA A 39 -5.21 5.98 2.89
N THR A 40 -4.14 5.89 3.68
CA THR A 40 -2.91 5.16 3.31
C THR A 40 -3.18 3.68 3.10
N TRP A 41 -3.95 3.06 4.00
CA TRP A 41 -4.34 1.65 3.91
C TRP A 41 -5.19 1.36 2.68
N LEU A 42 -6.19 2.20 2.38
CA LEU A 42 -7.00 2.08 1.17
C LEU A 42 -6.16 2.21 -0.11
N CYS A 43 -5.19 3.12 -0.13
CA CYS A 43 -4.28 3.26 -1.27
C CYS A 43 -3.44 2.00 -1.49
N LEU A 44 -2.94 1.37 -0.41
CA LEU A 44 -2.20 0.12 -0.47
C LEU A 44 -3.07 -1.05 -0.98
N LEU A 45 -4.33 -1.12 -0.53
CA LEU A 45 -5.31 -2.10 -1.01
C LEU A 45 -5.57 -1.94 -2.51
N ILE A 46 -5.76 -0.72 -3.00
CA ILE A 46 -5.97 -0.42 -4.42
C ILE A 46 -4.74 -0.83 -5.24
N LEU A 47 -3.52 -0.54 -4.76
CA LEU A 47 -2.27 -0.98 -5.41
C LEU A 47 -2.18 -2.49 -5.55
N LEU A 48 -2.55 -3.22 -4.49
CA LEU A 48 -2.53 -4.68 -4.49
C LEU A 48 -3.53 -5.25 -5.50
N ILE A 49 -4.75 -4.69 -5.53
CA ILE A 49 -5.78 -5.03 -6.52
C ILE A 49 -5.28 -4.74 -7.94
N LEU A 50 -4.72 -3.55 -8.20
CA LEU A 50 -4.15 -3.21 -9.50
C LEU A 50 -3.05 -4.19 -9.92
N SER A 51 -2.23 -4.64 -8.97
CA SER A 51 -1.18 -5.64 -9.22
C SER A 51 -1.75 -6.99 -9.65
N LEU A 52 -2.87 -7.43 -9.05
CA LEU A 52 -3.58 -8.65 -9.44
C LEU A 52 -4.22 -8.52 -10.84
N PHE A 53 -4.78 -7.36 -11.15
CA PHE A 53 -5.39 -7.08 -12.44
C PHE A 53 -4.38 -6.82 -13.58
N ARG A 54 -3.07 -6.94 -13.33
CA ARG A 54 -2.01 -6.78 -14.34
C ARG A 54 -2.28 -7.56 -15.63
N LYS A 55 -2.78 -8.80 -15.53
CA LYS A 55 -3.03 -9.66 -16.70
C LYS A 55 -4.21 -9.19 -17.57
N ARG A 56 -5.11 -8.36 -17.04
CA ARG A 56 -6.27 -7.81 -17.78
C ARG A 56 -6.01 -6.42 -18.38
N MET A 57 -4.91 -5.76 -18.05
CA MET A 57 -4.59 -4.41 -18.51
C MET A 57 -3.37 -4.40 -19.43
N GLY A 58 -3.35 -3.47 -20.38
CA GLY A 58 -2.15 -3.22 -21.20
C GLY A 58 -0.94 -2.87 -20.33
N THR A 59 0.20 -3.51 -20.57
CA THR A 59 1.40 -3.44 -19.71
C THR A 59 1.85 -1.99 -19.44
N ALA A 60 1.78 -1.12 -20.45
CA ALA A 60 2.14 0.29 -20.33
C ALA A 60 1.20 1.08 -19.40
N VAL A 61 -0.12 0.85 -19.50
CA VAL A 61 -1.13 1.51 -18.65
C VAL A 61 -0.99 1.01 -17.22
N TRP A 62 -0.82 -0.30 -17.04
CA TRP A 62 -0.60 -0.89 -15.73
C TRP A 62 0.65 -0.32 -15.03
N LEU A 63 1.79 -0.25 -15.73
CA LEU A 63 3.03 0.32 -15.20
C LEU A 63 2.86 1.78 -14.81
N LYS A 64 2.17 2.58 -15.64
CA LYS A 64 1.93 4.00 -15.36
C LYS A 64 1.08 4.17 -14.10
N LEU A 65 -0.03 3.45 -13.98
CA LEU A 65 -0.89 3.51 -12.79
C LEU A 65 -0.17 2.99 -11.55
N HIS A 66 0.48 1.82 -11.64
CA HIS A 66 1.19 1.24 -10.52
C HIS A 66 2.28 2.18 -10.00
N ARG A 67 3.01 2.87 -10.90
CA ARG A 67 4.00 3.88 -10.53
C ARG A 67 3.38 5.10 -9.85
N ILE A 68 2.31 5.66 -10.42
CA ILE A 68 1.62 6.84 -9.85
C ILE A 68 1.12 6.52 -8.44
N PHE A 69 0.41 5.40 -8.28
CA PHE A 69 -0.10 5.00 -6.98
C PHE A 69 1.02 4.65 -5.99
N SER A 70 2.13 4.08 -6.43
CA SER A 70 3.28 3.80 -5.54
C SER A 70 3.89 5.09 -5.00
N VAL A 71 4.07 6.11 -5.84
CA VAL A 71 4.56 7.43 -5.40
C VAL A 71 3.56 8.07 -4.43
N LEU A 72 2.27 8.01 -4.76
CA LEU A 72 1.22 8.53 -3.89
C LEU A 72 1.19 7.82 -2.53
N LEU A 73 1.36 6.50 -2.51
CA LEU A 73 1.43 5.71 -1.28
C LEU A 73 2.62 6.14 -0.42
N CYS A 74 3.81 6.33 -1.01
CA CYS A 74 4.97 6.82 -0.27
C CYS A 74 4.73 8.19 0.37
N LEU A 75 4.10 9.12 -0.36
CA LEU A 75 3.74 10.44 0.17
C LEU A 75 2.71 10.35 1.29
N LEU A 76 1.70 9.49 1.14
CA LEU A 76 0.67 9.25 2.16
C LEU A 76 1.27 8.65 3.44
N ILE A 77 2.17 7.67 3.32
CA ILE A 77 2.88 7.09 4.47
C ILE A 77 3.72 8.17 5.17
N ALA A 78 4.49 8.96 4.43
CA ALA A 78 5.29 10.04 5.00
C ALA A 78 4.42 11.06 5.73
N ALA A 79 3.29 11.46 5.13
CA ALA A 79 2.34 12.37 5.75
C ALA A 79 1.68 11.77 7.00
N HIS A 80 1.33 10.49 6.99
CA HIS A 80 0.77 9.79 8.15
C HIS A 80 1.76 9.74 9.31
N VAL A 81 3.03 9.38 9.04
CA VAL A 81 4.09 9.36 10.06
C VAL A 81 4.35 10.75 10.59
N LEU A 82 4.48 11.75 9.72
CA LEU A 82 4.69 13.14 10.14
C LEU A 82 3.54 13.64 11.01
N HIS A 83 2.30 13.37 10.61
CA HIS A 83 1.12 13.71 11.39
C HIS A 83 1.07 12.96 12.72
N ALA A 84 1.48 11.70 12.78
CA ALA A 84 1.50 10.92 14.03
C ALA A 84 2.65 11.32 14.98
N VAL A 85 3.71 11.94 14.46
CA VAL A 85 4.85 12.44 15.26
C VAL A 85 4.58 13.87 15.75
N LEU A 86 3.92 14.70 14.96
CA LEU A 86 3.65 16.11 15.30
C LEU A 86 2.36 16.32 16.12
N LEU A 87 1.39 15.42 16.03
CA LEU A 87 0.06 15.50 16.67
C LEU A 87 -0.27 14.21 17.42
#